data_AF-A0A2I3C4Y7-F1
#
_entry.id   AF-A0A2I3C4Y7-F1
#
_cell.length_a   1.000
_cell.length_b   1.000
_cell.length_c   1.000
_cell.angle_alpha   90.00
_cell.angle_beta   90.00
_cell.angle_gamma   90.00
#
_symmetry.space_group_name_H-M   'P 1'
#
loop_
_entity.id
_entity.type
_entity.pdbx_description
1 polymer ?
#
loop_
_entity_poly.entity_id
_entity_poly.type
_entity_poly.pdbx_seq_one_letter_code
_entity_poly.pdbx_strand_id
1 'polypeptide(L)'
;MLVKAFTDDFSWQVQEQLADAYFEAQRVLSSAEQLLNQANLLVQHDQRINNLEKAQLNTQAHISRTNAEVTKANQKADDAFKAANAALEHKFGDKDYYTVIAYCNSKNIPIILTLAKAKGLEARAYTQKIGGKINKVPDERWGQVNAYHIAVLDHVFKQ
;
A
#
# COMPACT_ATOMS: atom_id res chain seq x y z
N MET A 1 -80.27 28.32 -34.66
CA MET A 1 -79.97 29.48 -33.78
C MET A 1 -78.50 29.38 -33.42
N LEU A 2 -77.65 30.20 -34.03
CA LEU A 2 -76.21 30.25 -33.72
C LEU A 2 -76.04 30.95 -32.38
N VAL A 3 -75.68 30.21 -31.33
CA VAL A 3 -75.22 30.81 -30.06
C VAL A 3 -73.72 30.59 -29.98
N LYS A 4 -73.00 31.50 -30.62
CA LYS A 4 -71.54 31.65 -30.50
C LYS A 4 -71.28 32.48 -29.25
N ALA A 5 -71.41 31.87 -28.06
CA ALA A 5 -71.03 32.50 -26.80
C ALA A 5 -69.67 31.94 -26.35
N PHE A 6 -68.66 32.12 -27.20
CA PHE A 6 -67.33 32.39 -26.67
C PHE A 6 -67.44 33.81 -26.13
N THR A 7 -67.48 33.98 -24.82
CA THR A 7 -67.45 35.31 -24.21
C THR A 7 -66.18 36.00 -24.71
N ASP A 8 -66.34 37.09 -25.45
CA ASP A 8 -65.27 37.83 -26.13
C ASP A 8 -64.03 38.03 -25.22
N ASP A 9 -64.30 38.32 -23.94
CA ASP A 9 -63.30 38.52 -22.88
C ASP A 9 -62.39 37.30 -22.60
N PHE A 10 -62.91 36.07 -22.64
CA PHE A 10 -62.10 34.87 -22.36
C PHE A 10 -61.22 34.50 -23.55
N SER A 11 -61.76 34.61 -24.76
CA SER A 11 -60.96 34.54 -25.99
C SER A 11 -59.85 35.59 -25.99
N TRP A 12 -60.13 36.80 -25.49
CA TRP A 12 -59.12 37.85 -25.43
C TRP A 12 -57.99 37.52 -24.45
N GLN A 13 -58.33 37.05 -23.24
CA GLN A 13 -57.33 36.66 -22.23
C GLN A 13 -56.42 35.52 -22.70
N VAL A 14 -57.00 34.49 -23.33
CA VAL A 14 -56.21 33.37 -23.86
C VAL A 14 -55.29 33.85 -24.98
N GLN A 15 -55.76 34.76 -25.83
CA GLN A 15 -54.97 35.29 -26.93
C GLN A 15 -53.86 36.23 -26.44
N GLU A 16 -54.09 37.04 -25.41
CA GLU A 16 -53.07 37.86 -24.75
C GLU A 16 -51.99 36.97 -24.11
N GLN A 17 -52.38 35.94 -23.35
CA GLN A 17 -51.43 34.98 -22.79
C GLN A 17 -50.61 34.25 -23.85
N LEU A 18 -51.22 33.85 -24.98
CA LEU A 18 -50.49 33.19 -26.07
C LEU A 18 -49.56 34.15 -26.79
N ALA A 19 -49.94 35.42 -26.96
CA ALA A 19 -49.09 36.45 -27.53
C ALA A 19 -47.90 36.74 -26.62
N ASP A 20 -48.15 36.98 -25.33
CA ASP A 20 -47.11 37.20 -24.33
C ASP A 20 -46.15 36.02 -24.26
N ALA A 21 -46.68 34.79 -24.18
CA ALA A 21 -45.85 33.59 -24.16
C ALA A 21 -45.02 33.43 -25.46
N TYR A 22 -45.58 33.75 -26.63
CA TYR A 22 -44.87 33.65 -27.91
C TYR A 22 -43.74 34.69 -28.02
N PHE A 23 -44.01 35.94 -27.64
CA PHE A 23 -43.03 37.03 -27.72
C PHE A 23 -42.00 37.00 -26.58
N GLU A 24 -42.37 36.55 -25.38
CA GLU A 24 -41.43 36.33 -24.27
C GLU A 24 -40.56 35.08 -24.48
N ALA A 25 -41.10 34.00 -25.04
CA ALA A 25 -40.31 32.79 -25.33
C ALA A 25 -39.21 33.03 -26.38
N GLN A 26 -39.36 34.05 -27.22
CA GLN A 26 -38.36 34.48 -28.21
C GLN A 26 -37.57 35.72 -27.78
N ARG A 27 -37.64 36.13 -26.51
CA ARG A 27 -36.88 37.27 -26.01
C ARG A 27 -35.38 36.97 -26.03
N VAL A 28 -34.71 37.43 -27.07
CA VAL A 28 -33.25 37.45 -27.15
C VAL A 28 -32.75 38.46 -26.11
N LEU A 29 -31.87 38.03 -25.18
CA LEU A 29 -31.27 38.95 -24.22
C LEU A 29 -30.68 40.14 -24.97
N SER A 30 -30.98 41.35 -24.49
CA SER A 30 -30.31 42.55 -24.99
C SER A 30 -28.80 42.45 -24.75
N SER A 31 -28.00 43.16 -25.54
CA SER A 31 -26.54 43.14 -25.38
C SER A 31 -26.08 43.50 -23.96
N ALA A 32 -26.81 44.39 -23.28
CA ALA A 32 -26.54 44.76 -21.89
C ALA A 32 -26.84 43.61 -20.91
N GLU A 33 -27.96 42.89 -21.10
CA GLU A 33 -28.30 41.75 -20.25
C GLU A 33 -27.37 40.56 -20.51
N GLN A 34 -26.93 40.35 -21.75
CA GLN A 34 -25.91 39.36 -22.08
C GLN A 34 -24.59 39.66 -21.38
N LEU A 35 -24.17 40.92 -21.34
CA LEU A 35 -22.96 41.36 -20.62
C LEU A 35 -23.11 41.16 -19.11
N LEU A 36 -24.27 41.50 -18.54
CA LEU A 36 -24.53 41.31 -17.12
C LEU A 36 -24.50 39.83 -16.73
N ASN A 37 -25.07 38.96 -17.56
CA ASN A 37 -25.01 37.51 -17.35
C ASN A 37 -23.56 36.99 -17.40
N GLN A 38 -22.78 37.43 -18.40
CA GLN A 38 -21.35 37.08 -18.51
C GLN A 38 -20.56 37.57 -17.30
N ALA A 39 -20.79 38.79 -16.82
CA ALA A 39 -20.14 39.32 -15.63
C ALA A 39 -20.46 38.49 -14.38
N ASN A 40 -21.73 38.11 -14.19
CA ASN A 40 -22.14 37.25 -13.08
C ASN A 40 -21.46 35.87 -13.14
N LEU A 41 -21.35 35.28 -14.33
CA LEU A 41 -20.66 34.00 -14.51
C LEU A 41 -19.17 34.12 -14.17
N LEU A 42 -18.51 35.21 -14.57
CA LEU A 42 -17.11 35.46 -14.24
C LEU A 42 -16.89 35.58 -12.73
N VAL A 43 -17.77 36.27 -12.01
CA VAL A 43 -17.71 36.37 -10.54
C VAL A 43 -17.88 34.99 -9.90
N GLN A 44 -18.81 34.18 -10.38
CA GLN A 44 -18.99 32.81 -9.88
C GLN A 44 -17.76 31.93 -10.15
N HIS A 45 -17.15 32.07 -11.33
CA HIS A 45 -15.92 31.36 -11.67
C HIS A 45 -14.77 31.78 -10.76
N ASP A 46 -14.60 33.07 -10.51
CA ASP A 46 -13.56 33.59 -9.61
C ASP A 46 -13.73 33.06 -8.18
N GLN A 47 -14.95 33.06 -7.66
CA GLN A 47 -15.26 32.44 -6.37
C GLN A 47 -14.93 30.95 -6.34
N ARG A 48 -15.26 30.22 -7.41
CA ARG A 48 -14.96 28.79 -7.52
C ARG A 48 -13.46 28.53 -7.59
N ILE A 49 -12.72 29.32 -8.35
CA ILE A 49 -11.25 29.22 -8.45
C ILE A 49 -10.62 29.45 -7.08
N ASN A 50 -11.00 30.54 -6.39
CA ASN A 50 -10.51 30.83 -5.05
C ASN A 50 -10.77 29.69 -4.05
N ASN A 51 -11.92 29.04 -4.14
CA ASN A 51 -12.25 27.90 -3.28
C ASN A 51 -11.41 26.66 -3.63
N LEU A 52 -11.20 26.39 -4.92
CA LEU A 52 -10.36 25.28 -5.39
C LEU A 52 -8.90 25.47 -4.98
N GLU A 53 -8.35 26.68 -5.11
CA GLU A 53 -6.99 26.99 -4.68
C GLU A 53 -6.79 26.76 -3.17
N LYS A 54 -7.75 27.19 -2.34
CA LYS A 54 -7.71 26.93 -0.89
C LYS A 54 -7.78 25.44 -0.57
N ALA A 55 -8.64 24.68 -1.26
CA ALA A 55 -8.74 23.23 -1.08
C ALA A 55 -7.45 22.52 -1.49
N GLN A 56 -6.82 22.97 -2.59
CA GLN A 56 -5.54 22.44 -3.05
C GLN A 56 -4.42 22.72 -2.06
N LEU A 57 -4.33 23.94 -1.52
CA LEU A 57 -3.34 24.29 -0.49
C LEU A 57 -3.49 23.44 0.77
N ASN A 58 -4.73 23.26 1.25
CA ASN A 58 -5.01 22.40 2.41
C ASN A 58 -4.61 20.95 2.15
N THR A 59 -4.92 20.43 0.96
CA THR A 59 -4.56 19.07 0.56
C THR A 59 -3.04 18.91 0.47
N GLN A 60 -2.34 19.89 -0.10
CA GLN A 60 -0.87 19.86 -0.20
C GLN A 60 -0.20 19.88 1.18
N ALA A 61 -0.73 20.66 2.12
CA ALA A 61 -0.26 20.70 3.50
C ALA A 61 -0.50 19.36 4.20
N HIS A 62 -1.67 18.73 4.01
CA HIS A 62 -1.96 17.41 4.55
C HIS A 62 -1.00 16.35 3.98
N ILE A 63 -0.84 16.29 2.66
CA ILE A 63 0.09 15.35 1.99
C ILE A 63 1.51 15.50 2.54
N SER A 64 1.98 16.74 2.71
CA SER A 64 3.33 17.01 3.24
C SER A 64 3.50 16.47 4.67
N ARG A 65 2.48 16.61 5.52
CA ARG A 65 2.48 16.05 6.88
C ARG A 65 2.46 14.53 6.87
N THR A 66 1.57 13.93 6.08
CA THR A 66 1.48 12.47 5.96
C THR A 66 2.79 11.88 5.45
N ASN A 67 3.44 12.49 4.46
CA ASN A 67 4.75 12.04 3.97
C ASN A 67 5.84 12.11 5.06
N ALA A 68 5.83 13.14 5.91
CA ALA A 68 6.75 13.25 7.04
C ALA A 68 6.47 12.19 8.13
N GLU A 69 5.22 11.79 8.32
CA GLU A 69 4.86 10.70 9.24
C GLU A 69 5.24 9.33 8.69
N VAL A 70 5.00 9.09 7.40
CA VAL A 70 5.37 7.84 6.72
C VAL A 70 6.88 7.64 6.73
N THR A 71 7.68 8.69 6.51
CA THR A 71 9.15 8.57 6.58
C THR A 71 9.63 8.19 7.97
N LYS A 72 9.07 8.77 9.04
CA LYS A 72 9.36 8.38 10.43
C LYS A 72 8.93 6.94 10.73
N ALA A 73 7.75 6.54 10.24
CA ALA A 73 7.25 5.18 10.42
C ALA A 73 8.15 4.15 9.73
N ASN A 74 8.60 4.44 8.50
CA ASN A 74 9.53 3.59 7.77
C ASN A 74 10.88 3.47 8.49
N GLN A 75 11.45 4.57 8.98
CA GLN A 75 12.69 4.54 9.76
C GLN A 75 12.56 3.65 11.01
N LYS A 76 11.45 3.81 11.76
CA LYS A 76 11.18 2.97 12.93
C LYS A 76 11.00 1.50 12.57
N ALA A 77 10.34 1.21 11.44
CA ALA A 77 10.20 -0.16 10.95
C ALA A 77 11.56 -0.76 10.59
N ASP A 78 12.41 -0.03 9.87
CA ASP A 78 13.76 -0.47 9.52
C ASP A 78 14.63 -0.75 10.75
N ASP A 79 14.57 0.13 11.75
CA ASP A 79 15.29 -0.05 13.02
C ASP A 79 14.75 -1.26 13.80
N ALA A 80 13.43 -1.46 13.81
CA ALA A 80 12.82 -2.63 14.42
C ALA A 80 13.23 -3.93 13.70
N PHE A 81 13.31 -3.95 12.37
CA PHE A 81 13.80 -5.09 11.61
C PHE A 81 15.27 -5.38 11.88
N LYS A 82 16.12 -4.35 11.96
CA LYS A 82 17.53 -4.52 12.32
C LYS A 82 17.69 -5.07 13.73
N ALA A 83 16.93 -4.54 14.70
CA ALA A 83 16.93 -5.01 16.08
C ALA A 83 16.43 -6.46 16.18
N ALA A 84 15.37 -6.82 15.45
CA ALA A 84 14.85 -8.18 15.40
C ALA A 84 15.89 -9.14 14.79
N ASN A 85 16.54 -8.77 13.69
CA ASN A 85 17.60 -9.57 13.08
C ASN A 85 18.78 -9.77 14.04
N ALA A 86 19.25 -8.71 14.70
CA ALA A 86 20.33 -8.82 15.70
C ALA A 86 19.93 -9.72 16.89
N ALA A 87 18.69 -9.64 17.35
CA ALA A 87 18.18 -10.51 18.41
C ALA A 87 18.07 -11.98 17.96
N LEU A 88 17.74 -12.22 16.68
CA LEU A 88 17.69 -13.56 16.11
C LEU A 88 19.09 -14.16 15.98
N GLU A 89 20.09 -13.41 15.49
CA GLU A 89 21.49 -13.87 15.43
C GLU A 89 22.02 -14.31 16.81
N HIS A 90 21.59 -13.65 17.88
CA HIS A 90 21.95 -14.03 19.24
C HIS A 90 21.25 -15.31 19.76
N LYS A 91 20.04 -15.63 19.28
CA LYS A 91 19.24 -16.77 19.77
C LYS A 91 19.37 -18.03 18.92
N PHE A 92 19.56 -17.85 17.62
CA PHE A 92 19.74 -18.91 16.65
C PHE A 92 20.91 -18.45 15.78
N GLY A 93 22.07 -19.11 15.89
CA GLY A 93 23.28 -18.69 15.16
C GLY A 93 23.07 -18.58 13.65
N ASP A 94 24.09 -18.10 12.92
CA ASP A 94 24.09 -17.83 11.48
C ASP A 94 23.04 -18.61 10.67
N LYS A 95 22.20 -17.89 9.89
CA LYS A 95 21.04 -18.39 9.13
C LYS A 95 21.28 -19.68 8.32
N ASP A 96 22.51 -19.89 7.86
CA ASP A 96 22.89 -21.01 7.01
C ASP A 96 23.58 -22.16 7.76
N TYR A 97 23.66 -22.10 9.09
CA TYR A 97 24.29 -23.11 9.93
C TYR A 97 23.28 -23.98 10.64
N TYR A 98 23.39 -25.29 10.44
CA TYR A 98 22.51 -26.28 11.05
C TYR A 98 23.34 -27.31 11.83
N THR A 99 22.77 -27.84 12.91
CA THR A 99 23.28 -29.09 13.49
C THR A 99 22.85 -30.25 12.59
N VAL A 100 23.58 -31.37 12.65
CA VAL A 100 23.27 -32.56 11.84
C VAL A 100 21.82 -33.03 12.03
N ILE A 101 21.33 -33.01 13.27
CA ILE A 101 19.94 -33.39 13.61
C ILE A 101 18.95 -32.36 13.05
N ALA A 102 19.20 -31.06 13.23
CA ALA A 102 18.32 -30.01 12.71
C ALA A 102 18.21 -30.06 11.18
N TYR A 103 19.31 -30.36 10.48
CA TYR A 103 19.32 -30.56 9.03
C TYR A 103 18.54 -31.80 8.59
N CYS A 104 18.73 -32.94 9.27
CA CYS A 104 17.96 -34.15 8.97
C CYS A 104 16.46 -33.93 9.19
N ASN A 105 16.08 -33.24 10.27
CA ASN A 105 14.69 -32.89 10.54
C ASN A 105 14.12 -31.96 9.47
N SER A 106 14.86 -30.93 9.02
CA SER A 106 14.37 -30.00 7.99
C SER A 106 14.20 -30.66 6.62
N LYS A 107 14.99 -31.70 6.33
CA LYS A 107 14.91 -32.51 5.09
C LYS A 107 14.06 -33.77 5.23
N ASN A 108 13.43 -34.00 6.39
CA ASN A 108 12.65 -35.20 6.70
C ASN A 108 13.44 -36.52 6.52
N ILE A 109 14.75 -36.51 6.82
CA ILE A 109 15.60 -37.69 6.77
C ILE A 109 15.57 -38.38 8.13
N PRO A 110 15.03 -39.61 8.24
CA PRO A 110 15.06 -40.35 9.50
C PRO A 110 16.51 -40.74 9.82
N ILE A 111 17.02 -40.29 10.97
CA ILE A 111 18.39 -40.57 11.39
C ILE A 111 18.45 -41.11 12.82
N ILE A 112 19.28 -42.12 13.01
CA ILE A 112 19.59 -42.69 14.33
C ILE A 112 20.76 -41.91 14.93
N LEU A 113 20.75 -41.72 16.26
CA LEU A 113 21.78 -40.98 17.01
C LEU A 113 23.23 -41.39 16.69
N THR A 114 23.49 -42.69 16.52
CA THR A 114 24.83 -43.21 16.19
C THR A 114 25.30 -42.73 14.81
N LEU A 115 24.41 -42.77 13.81
CA LEU A 115 24.69 -42.29 12.46
C LEU A 115 24.85 -40.77 12.44
N ALA A 116 24.03 -40.05 13.20
CA ALA A 116 24.15 -38.59 13.33
C ALA A 116 25.52 -38.18 13.89
N LYS A 117 26.05 -38.93 14.86
CA LYS A 117 27.41 -38.70 15.39
C LYS A 117 28.48 -38.96 14.33
N ALA A 118 28.38 -40.06 13.58
CA ALA A 118 29.33 -40.38 12.51
C ALA A 118 29.33 -39.30 11.41
N LYS A 119 28.15 -38.90 10.93
CA LYS A 119 27.99 -37.81 9.96
C LYS A 119 28.47 -36.46 10.50
N GLY A 120 28.34 -36.20 11.80
CA GLY A 120 28.93 -35.03 12.44
C GLY A 120 30.46 -35.00 12.43
N LEU A 121 31.12 -36.16 12.57
CA LEU A 121 32.57 -36.29 12.44
C LEU A 121 33.03 -36.07 10.99
N GLU A 122 32.31 -36.63 10.02
CA GLU A 122 32.55 -36.40 8.58
C GLU A 122 32.42 -34.92 8.23
N ALA A 123 31.33 -34.28 8.66
CA ALA A 123 31.10 -32.84 8.45
C ALA A 123 32.19 -31.98 9.09
N ARG A 124 32.68 -32.34 10.28
CA ARG A 124 33.83 -31.68 10.90
C ARG A 124 35.08 -31.77 10.03
N ALA A 125 35.43 -32.98 9.60
CA ALA A 125 36.63 -33.20 8.79
C ALA A 125 36.55 -32.46 7.46
N TYR A 126 35.39 -32.47 6.79
CA TYR A 126 35.16 -31.76 5.55
C TYR A 126 35.24 -30.24 5.74
N THR A 127 34.62 -29.71 6.80
CA THR A 127 34.69 -28.27 7.11
C THR A 127 36.13 -27.82 7.37
N GLN A 128 36.92 -28.61 8.10
CA GLN A 128 38.33 -28.34 8.36
C GLN A 128 39.16 -28.36 7.07
N LYS A 129 38.87 -29.30 6.15
CA LYS A 129 39.54 -29.39 4.84
C LYS A 129 39.30 -28.16 3.96
N ILE A 130 38.11 -27.58 4.01
CA ILE A 130 37.75 -26.38 3.23
C ILE A 130 38.14 -25.08 3.96
N GLY A 131 38.58 -25.16 5.22
CA GLY A 131 38.90 -23.99 6.04
C GLY A 131 37.65 -23.22 6.51
N GLY A 132 36.50 -23.88 6.60
CA GLY A 132 35.24 -23.26 7.03
C GLY A 132 35.15 -23.07 8.55
N LYS A 133 34.27 -22.14 8.99
CA LYS A 133 33.96 -21.91 10.40
C LYS A 133 33.05 -23.04 10.91
N ILE A 134 33.26 -23.47 12.15
CA ILE A 134 32.37 -24.39 12.86
C ILE A 134 31.73 -23.62 14.00
N ASN A 135 30.41 -23.43 13.93
CA ASN A 135 29.66 -22.73 14.97
C ASN A 135 29.29 -23.70 16.10
N LYS A 136 29.05 -23.17 17.30
CA LYS A 136 28.60 -23.94 18.46
C LYS A 136 27.20 -23.46 18.84
N VAL A 137 26.26 -24.40 18.90
CA VAL A 137 24.87 -24.13 19.25
C VAL A 137 24.57 -24.81 20.58
N PRO A 138 24.00 -24.10 21.56
CA PRO A 138 23.58 -24.70 22.82
C PRO A 138 22.44 -25.70 22.58
N ASP A 139 22.56 -26.89 23.16
CA ASP A 139 21.55 -27.96 23.08
C ASP A 139 21.28 -28.48 24.49
N GLU A 140 20.00 -28.62 24.87
CA GLU A 140 19.59 -29.04 26.21
C GLU A 140 20.09 -30.44 26.58
N ARG A 141 20.23 -31.34 25.60
CA ARG A 141 20.60 -32.74 25.83
C ARG A 141 22.11 -32.95 25.89
N TRP A 142 22.86 -32.13 25.16
CA TRP A 142 24.31 -32.33 24.94
C TRP A 142 25.18 -31.12 25.29
N GLY A 143 24.58 -30.06 25.83
CA GLY A 143 25.26 -28.82 26.20
C GLY A 143 25.60 -27.95 25.00
N GLN A 144 26.60 -28.32 24.21
CA GLN A 144 27.08 -27.57 23.05
C GLN A 144 27.34 -28.50 21.86
N VAL A 145 26.58 -28.30 20.79
CA VAL A 145 26.66 -29.11 19.56
C VAL A 145 27.26 -28.29 18.43
N ASN A 146 28.02 -28.93 17.55
CA ASN A 146 28.56 -28.26 16.36
C ASN A 146 27.45 -28.00 15.34
N ALA A 147 27.45 -26.79 14.79
CA ALA A 147 26.67 -26.42 13.62
C ALA A 147 27.59 -26.16 12.43
N TYR A 148 27.15 -26.61 11.26
CA TYR A 148 27.89 -26.56 10.00
C TYR A 148 27.05 -25.84 8.94
N HIS A 149 27.71 -25.21 7.99
CA HIS A 149 27.04 -24.57 6.86
C HIS A 149 26.25 -25.60 6.03
N ILE A 150 25.09 -25.20 5.52
CA ILE A 150 24.18 -26.08 4.76
C ILE A 150 24.89 -26.77 3.58
N ALA A 151 25.80 -26.09 2.89
CA ALA A 151 26.58 -26.66 1.79
C ALA A 151 27.48 -27.84 2.21
N VAL A 152 28.04 -27.81 3.42
CA VAL A 152 28.85 -28.91 3.97
C VAL A 152 27.96 -30.10 4.28
N LEU A 153 26.79 -29.88 4.89
CA LEU A 153 25.84 -30.94 5.22
C LEU A 153 25.28 -31.58 3.95
N ASP A 154 24.91 -30.78 2.94
CA ASP A 154 24.47 -31.27 1.64
C ASP A 154 25.53 -32.19 1.00
N HIS A 155 26.82 -31.85 1.09
CA HIS A 155 27.88 -32.69 0.56
C HIS A 155 28.00 -34.02 1.32
N VAL A 156 27.96 -33.98 2.65
CA VAL A 156 28.12 -35.15 3.53
C VAL A 156 26.94 -36.12 3.45
N PHE A 157 25.73 -35.61 3.17
CA PHE A 157 24.52 -36.43 3.03
C PHE A 157 24.22 -36.88 1.60
N LYS A 158 24.85 -36.28 0.59
CA LYS A 158 24.77 -36.76 -0.82
C LYS A 158 25.75 -37.90 -1.12
N GLN A 159 26.75 -38.12 -0.26
CA GLN A 159 27.68 -39.27 -0.30
C GLN A 159 27.10 -40.48 0.43
#